data_AF-A0A958LYR2-F1
#
_entry.id   AF-A0A958LYR2-F1
#
_cell.length_a   1.000
_cell.length_b   1.000
_cell.length_c   1.000
_cell.angle_alpha   90.00
_cell.angle_beta   90.00
_cell.angle_gamma   90.00
#
_symmetry.space_group_name_H-M   'P 1'
#
loop_
_entity.id
_entity.type
_entity.pdbx_description
1 polymer ?
#
loop_
_entity_poly.entity_id
_entity_poly.type
_entity_poly.pdbx_seq_one_letter_code
_entity_poly.pdbx_strand_id
1 'polypeptide(L)'
;MSSYIPKLNPIKELPKDAPWKSGDHLVLFGELFQRGYANGLVDEAERIGMNLIKGTVGRRDKELLRPLNEEELSLVDAKNFINIPLEAGFDMEPNSQGTTPVSMLKDIKLSDWESAKLDWKLIEESRQKGIERFKNNLKQYLQDLETKIQPGKNVLFAHLMAGGVPRAKIIMPLMNRVFKGIGDRYLNSETFWNSDLGKLCQLNFTEVTAETFRYLIELSSELREKIIK
;
A
#
# COMPACT_ATOMS: atom_id res chain seq x y z
N MET A 1 23.03 -20.65 -13.16
CA MET A 1 21.66 -20.36 -12.68
C MET A 1 20.70 -20.70 -13.82
N SER A 2 19.75 -21.60 -13.58
CA SER A 2 18.73 -21.92 -14.60
C SER A 2 17.88 -20.67 -14.84
N SER A 3 17.88 -20.18 -16.07
CA SER A 3 17.04 -19.07 -16.52
C SER A 3 15.59 -19.53 -16.62
N TYR A 4 14.95 -19.72 -15.47
CA TYR A 4 13.50 -19.94 -15.45
C TYR A 4 12.81 -18.66 -15.90
N ILE A 5 12.39 -18.64 -17.16
CA ILE A 5 11.45 -17.64 -17.64
C ILE A 5 10.06 -18.18 -17.28
N PRO A 6 9.33 -17.55 -16.35
CA PRO A 6 7.99 -17.99 -16.01
C PRO A 6 7.11 -17.96 -17.25
N LYS A 7 6.24 -18.96 -17.39
CA LYS A 7 5.20 -18.95 -18.43
C LYS A 7 4.31 -17.72 -18.22
N LEU A 8 4.38 -16.77 -19.14
CA LEU A 8 3.55 -15.57 -19.13
C LEU A 8 2.12 -15.93 -19.53
N ASN A 9 1.13 -15.22 -18.97
CA ASN A 9 -0.29 -15.33 -19.32
C ASN A 9 -0.75 -14.04 -20.03
N PRO A 10 -0.40 -13.84 -21.31
CA PRO A 10 -0.75 -12.60 -22.02
C PRO A 10 -2.24 -12.52 -22.35
N ILE A 11 -2.83 -11.34 -22.19
CA ILE A 11 -4.13 -11.00 -22.76
C ILE A 11 -3.90 -10.59 -24.22
N LYS A 12 -4.30 -11.44 -25.17
CA LYS A 12 -4.02 -11.25 -26.61
C LYS A 12 -5.14 -10.57 -27.37
N GLU A 13 -6.35 -10.65 -26.85
CA GLU A 13 -7.56 -10.10 -27.46
C GLU A 13 -8.14 -9.04 -26.54
N LEU A 14 -8.58 -7.93 -27.13
CA LEU A 14 -9.29 -6.89 -26.38
C LEU A 14 -10.66 -7.43 -25.95
N PRO A 15 -11.03 -7.34 -24.65
CA PRO A 15 -12.37 -7.65 -24.20
C PRO A 15 -13.40 -6.77 -24.94
N LYS A 16 -14.43 -7.39 -25.51
CA LYS A 16 -15.44 -6.68 -26.33
C LYS A 16 -16.56 -6.05 -25.51
N ASP A 17 -16.87 -6.67 -24.37
CA ASP A 17 -17.97 -6.27 -23.50
C ASP A 17 -17.45 -6.01 -22.08
N ALA A 18 -18.03 -5.02 -21.41
CA ALA A 18 -17.83 -4.77 -20.00
C ALA A 18 -19.19 -4.91 -19.28
N PRO A 19 -19.26 -5.63 -18.14
CA PRO A 19 -20.52 -5.82 -17.42
C PRO A 19 -20.98 -4.58 -16.64
N TRP A 20 -20.14 -3.53 -16.61
CA TRP A 20 -20.32 -2.32 -15.82
C TRP A 20 -21.32 -1.35 -16.44
N LYS A 21 -22.17 -0.76 -15.61
CA LYS A 21 -23.25 0.14 -16.01
C LYS A 21 -23.27 1.40 -15.14
N SER A 22 -24.04 2.39 -15.58
CA SER A 22 -24.25 3.58 -14.78
C SER A 22 -24.86 3.25 -13.40
N GLY A 23 -24.30 3.88 -12.38
CA GLY A 23 -24.63 3.67 -10.98
C GLY A 23 -23.90 2.49 -10.31
N ASP A 24 -23.16 1.66 -11.04
CA ASP A 24 -22.21 0.71 -10.43
C ASP A 24 -21.08 1.48 -9.73
N HIS A 25 -20.37 0.82 -8.80
CA HIS A 25 -19.38 1.48 -7.94
C HIS A 25 -17.95 1.06 -8.30
N LEU A 26 -17.05 2.03 -8.41
CA LEU A 26 -15.60 1.80 -8.46
C LEU A 26 -14.99 2.25 -7.13
N VAL A 27 -14.47 1.30 -6.36
CA VAL A 27 -13.77 1.55 -5.10
C VAL A 27 -12.28 1.62 -5.37
N LEU A 28 -11.66 2.78 -5.13
CA LEU A 28 -10.22 2.95 -5.20
C LEU A 28 -9.61 2.57 -3.85
N PHE A 29 -8.99 1.39 -3.80
CA PHE A 29 -8.32 0.87 -2.61
C PHE A 29 -6.85 1.30 -2.60
N GLY A 30 -6.64 2.55 -2.19
CA GLY A 30 -5.37 3.27 -2.18
C GLY A 30 -5.61 4.74 -2.55
N GLU A 31 -4.62 5.62 -2.34
CA GLU A 31 -4.72 7.02 -2.73
C GLU A 31 -4.38 7.22 -4.21
N LEU A 32 -5.18 8.04 -4.90
CA LEU A 32 -4.95 8.40 -6.30
C LEU A 32 -3.92 9.51 -6.40
N PHE A 33 -2.84 9.26 -7.14
CA PHE A 33 -1.85 10.27 -7.47
C PHE A 33 -1.98 10.71 -8.93
N GLN A 34 -1.66 11.99 -9.19
CA GLN A 34 -1.64 12.52 -10.54
C GLN A 34 -0.69 11.71 -11.43
N ARG A 35 -1.13 11.39 -12.65
CA ARG A 35 -0.37 10.63 -13.68
C ARG A 35 -0.06 9.16 -13.32
N GLY A 36 -0.69 8.59 -12.30
CA GLY A 36 -0.66 7.14 -12.05
C GLY A 36 -1.52 6.33 -13.03
N TYR A 37 -1.25 5.02 -13.14
CA TYR A 37 -2.01 4.09 -13.99
C TYR A 37 -3.52 4.09 -13.71
N ALA A 38 -3.90 4.26 -12.44
CA ALA A 38 -5.29 4.25 -12.01
C ALA A 38 -6.14 5.37 -12.64
N ASN A 39 -5.54 6.44 -13.15
CA ASN A 39 -6.30 7.53 -13.78
C ASN A 39 -7.10 7.05 -14.99
N GLY A 40 -6.53 6.18 -15.84
CA GLY A 40 -7.27 5.65 -16.99
C GLY A 40 -8.47 4.77 -16.59
N LEU A 41 -8.37 4.05 -15.46
CA LEU A 41 -9.48 3.28 -14.91
C LEU A 41 -10.58 4.20 -14.35
N VAL A 42 -10.18 5.30 -13.70
CA VAL A 42 -11.09 6.32 -13.18
C VAL A 42 -11.82 7.02 -14.32
N ASP A 43 -11.10 7.48 -15.34
CA ASP A 43 -11.66 8.15 -16.51
C ASP A 43 -12.71 7.27 -17.21
N GLU A 44 -12.41 5.97 -17.36
CA GLU A 44 -13.34 5.02 -17.99
C GLU A 44 -14.58 4.77 -17.12
N ALA A 45 -14.41 4.64 -15.80
CA ALA A 45 -15.52 4.47 -14.87
C ALA A 45 -16.45 5.70 -14.84
N GLU A 46 -15.88 6.91 -14.84
CA GLU A 46 -16.65 8.15 -14.94
C GLU A 46 -17.38 8.25 -16.29
N ARG A 47 -16.72 7.89 -17.40
CA ARG A 47 -17.30 7.90 -18.74
C ARG A 47 -18.58 7.05 -18.84
N ILE A 48 -18.63 5.91 -18.16
CA ILE A 48 -19.82 5.02 -18.14
C ILE A 48 -20.77 5.32 -16.97
N GLY A 49 -20.48 6.35 -16.18
CA GLY A 49 -21.34 6.84 -15.10
C GLY A 49 -21.33 5.98 -13.84
N MET A 50 -20.19 5.36 -13.50
CA MET A 50 -19.99 4.69 -12.21
C MET A 50 -19.78 5.71 -11.08
N ASN A 51 -20.17 5.33 -9.87
CA ASN A 51 -19.91 6.07 -8.65
C ASN A 51 -18.51 5.74 -8.12
N LEU A 52 -17.62 6.73 -8.05
CA LEU A 52 -16.30 6.56 -7.47
C LEU A 52 -16.38 6.64 -5.94
N ILE A 53 -15.79 5.67 -5.25
CA ILE A 53 -15.58 5.72 -3.80
C ILE A 53 -14.08 5.74 -3.53
N LYS A 54 -13.63 6.78 -2.83
CA LYS A 54 -12.21 7.02 -2.55
C LYS A 54 -11.93 6.86 -1.05
N GLY A 55 -10.69 6.54 -0.72
CA GLY A 55 -10.20 6.48 0.66
C GLY A 55 -8.93 7.30 0.85
N THR A 56 -8.36 7.20 2.04
CA THR A 56 -7.10 7.84 2.41
C THR A 56 -6.14 6.86 3.06
N VAL A 57 -4.84 7.11 2.92
CA VAL A 57 -3.84 6.46 3.79
C VAL A 57 -3.69 7.19 5.13
N GLY A 58 -4.37 8.32 5.31
CA GLY A 58 -4.24 9.20 6.45
C GLY A 58 -3.01 10.08 6.37
N ARG A 59 -2.68 10.72 7.50
CA ARG A 59 -1.48 11.53 7.69
C ARG A 59 -0.82 11.15 9.00
N ARG A 60 0.46 11.46 9.13
CA ARG A 60 1.16 11.34 10.41
C ARG A 60 1.49 12.71 10.96
N ASP A 61 1.01 12.99 12.17
CA ASP A 61 1.50 14.11 12.98
C ASP A 61 2.65 13.58 13.84
N LYS A 62 3.88 13.87 13.39
CA LYS A 62 5.09 13.20 13.87
C LYS A 62 4.99 11.68 13.65
N GLU A 63 4.84 10.91 14.73
CA GLU A 63 4.77 9.45 14.70
C GLU A 63 3.33 8.93 14.75
N LEU A 64 2.32 9.78 15.00
CA LEU A 64 0.94 9.33 15.19
C LEU A 64 0.16 9.36 13.89
N LEU A 65 -0.35 8.20 13.47
CA LEU A 65 -1.26 8.08 12.33
C LEU A 65 -2.63 8.64 12.70
N ARG A 66 -3.18 9.50 11.85
CA ARG A 66 -4.49 10.12 12.00
C ARG A 66 -5.28 10.12 10.68
N PRO A 67 -6.61 10.20 10.75
CA PRO A 67 -7.44 10.54 9.59
C PRO A 67 -7.12 11.96 9.07
N LEU A 68 -7.70 12.30 7.93
CA LEU A 68 -7.66 13.66 7.41
C LEU A 68 -8.44 14.61 8.34
N ASN A 69 -7.91 15.80 8.55
CA ASN A 69 -8.59 16.87 9.30
C ASN A 69 -9.62 17.59 8.41
N GLU A 70 -10.36 18.56 8.97
CA GLU A 70 -11.42 19.29 8.26
C GLU A 70 -10.90 20.05 7.02
N GLU A 71 -9.71 20.66 7.13
CA GLU A 71 -9.08 21.38 6.02
C GLU A 71 -8.72 20.42 4.88
N GLU A 72 -8.10 19.29 5.19
CA GLU A 72 -7.74 18.24 4.22
C GLU A 72 -8.99 17.59 3.59
N LEU A 73 -10.06 17.41 4.36
CA LEU A 73 -11.34 16.90 3.87
C LEU A 73 -12.06 17.89 2.95
N SER A 74 -11.89 19.20 3.16
CA SER A 74 -12.50 20.22 2.30
C SER A 74 -11.96 20.20 0.86
N LEU A 75 -10.82 19.54 0.64
CA LEU A 75 -10.17 19.39 -0.66
C LEU A 75 -10.64 18.15 -1.45
N VAL A 76 -11.54 17.34 -0.88
CA VAL A 76 -12.07 16.11 -1.50
C VAL A 76 -13.60 16.10 -1.51
N ASP A 77 -14.20 15.30 -2.40
CA ASP A 77 -15.65 15.07 -2.38
C ASP A 77 -16.03 14.21 -1.16
N ALA A 78 -16.44 14.87 -0.08
CA ALA A 78 -16.77 14.23 1.19
C ALA A 78 -17.90 13.18 1.09
N LYS A 79 -18.81 13.28 0.10
CA LYS A 79 -19.94 12.35 -0.01
C LYS A 79 -19.48 10.92 -0.27
N ASN A 80 -18.51 10.76 -1.19
CA ASN A 80 -17.99 9.46 -1.62
C ASN A 80 -16.56 9.20 -1.15
N PHE A 81 -16.22 9.74 0.02
CA PHE A 81 -14.91 9.57 0.65
C PHE A 81 -15.04 8.80 1.97
N ILE A 82 -14.07 7.93 2.25
CA ILE A 82 -13.96 7.19 3.51
C ILE A 82 -12.69 7.66 4.22
N ASN A 83 -12.87 8.35 5.35
CA ASN A 83 -11.77 8.99 6.10
C ASN A 83 -11.20 8.07 7.19
N ILE A 84 -10.86 6.84 6.82
CA ILE A 84 -10.19 5.87 7.69
C ILE A 84 -8.75 5.71 7.21
N PRO A 85 -7.72 5.91 8.08
CA PRO A 85 -6.33 5.95 7.63
C PRO A 85 -5.79 4.55 7.32
N LEU A 86 -5.82 4.17 6.04
CA LEU A 86 -5.32 2.88 5.54
C LEU A 86 -3.84 2.94 5.15
N GLU A 87 -2.99 3.50 6.01
CA GLU A 87 -1.54 3.42 5.80
C GLU A 87 -1.09 1.96 5.90
N ALA A 88 -0.55 1.41 4.82
CA ALA A 88 0.01 0.06 4.81
C ALA A 88 1.48 0.06 5.26
N GLY A 89 2.01 -1.13 5.58
CA GLY A 89 3.37 -1.30 6.06
C GLY A 89 3.51 -1.07 7.57
N PHE A 90 4.73 -1.26 8.06
CA PHE A 90 5.04 -1.30 9.48
C PHE A 90 6.32 -0.57 9.87
N ASP A 91 6.97 0.13 8.93
CA ASP A 91 8.27 0.78 9.17
C ASP A 91 8.21 1.87 10.25
N MET A 92 7.03 2.46 10.44
CA MET A 92 6.71 3.47 11.45
C MET A 92 5.86 2.92 12.61
N GLU A 93 5.69 1.59 12.71
CA GLU A 93 4.89 0.97 13.77
C GLU A 93 5.76 0.67 15.00
N PRO A 94 5.41 1.17 16.20
CA PRO A 94 6.19 0.93 17.39
C PRO A 94 6.01 -0.50 17.92
N ASN A 95 7.12 -1.16 18.25
CA ASN A 95 7.13 -2.43 18.98
C ASN A 95 6.67 -2.26 20.44
N SER A 96 6.78 -3.31 21.26
CA SER A 96 6.41 -3.26 22.68
C SER A 96 7.21 -2.24 23.51
N GLN A 97 8.38 -1.82 23.03
CA GLN A 97 9.28 -0.86 23.67
C GLN A 97 9.15 0.56 23.12
N GLY A 98 8.20 0.82 22.21
CA GLY A 98 8.02 2.13 21.58
C GLY A 98 9.04 2.45 20.48
N THR A 99 9.86 1.49 20.06
CA THR A 99 10.85 1.66 18.98
C THR A 99 10.24 1.24 17.64
N THR A 100 10.44 2.03 16.59
CA THR A 100 9.97 1.72 15.23
C THR A 100 11.11 1.12 14.39
N PRO A 101 10.82 0.34 13.34
CA PRO A 101 11.87 -0.13 12.44
C PRO A 101 12.72 1.00 11.85
N VAL A 102 12.13 2.16 11.51
CA VAL A 102 12.91 3.31 11.04
C VAL A 102 13.83 3.89 12.10
N SER A 103 13.45 3.88 13.39
CA SER A 103 14.28 4.44 14.44
C SER A 103 15.50 3.55 14.72
N MET A 104 15.38 2.23 14.51
CA MET A 104 16.52 1.30 14.55
C MET A 104 17.58 1.57 13.47
N LEU A 105 17.21 2.27 12.38
CA LEU A 105 18.12 2.61 11.29
C LEU A 105 18.86 3.95 11.50
N LYS A 106 18.52 4.72 12.54
CA LYS A 106 18.91 6.13 12.68
C LYS A 106 20.42 6.33 12.78
N ASP A 107 21.12 5.44 13.49
CA ASP A 107 22.54 5.59 13.83
C ASP A 107 23.47 4.79 12.91
N ILE A 108 22.91 4.06 11.93
CA ILE A 108 23.68 3.32 10.93
C ILE A 108 24.31 4.32 9.96
N LYS A 109 25.59 4.11 9.61
CA LYS A 109 26.34 4.99 8.71
C LYS A 109 26.48 4.36 7.33
N LEU A 110 26.72 5.19 6.32
CA LEU A 110 27.01 4.70 4.97
C LEU A 110 28.30 3.88 4.87
N SER A 111 29.19 3.97 5.86
CA SER A 111 30.43 3.20 5.92
C SER A 111 30.26 1.79 6.52
N ASP A 112 29.20 1.53 7.29
CA ASP A 112 29.02 0.28 8.04
C ASP A 112 27.67 -0.43 7.81
N TRP A 113 26.78 0.16 7.00
CA TRP A 113 25.43 -0.36 6.71
C TRP A 113 25.38 -1.83 6.28
N GLU A 114 26.38 -2.31 5.53
CA GLU A 114 26.42 -3.68 5.02
C GLU A 114 26.58 -4.70 6.17
N SER A 115 27.32 -4.31 7.22
CA SER A 115 27.57 -5.12 8.40
C SER A 115 26.56 -4.91 9.53
N ALA A 116 25.74 -3.85 9.45
CA ALA A 116 24.76 -3.51 10.47
C ALA A 116 23.75 -4.65 10.67
N LYS A 117 23.36 -4.86 11.93
CA LYS A 117 22.41 -5.89 12.34
C LYS A 117 21.21 -5.26 13.01
N LEU A 118 20.04 -5.78 12.66
CA LEU A 118 18.77 -5.35 13.25
C LEU A 118 18.26 -6.42 14.22
N ASP A 119 17.54 -5.99 15.24
CA ASP A 119 16.82 -6.92 16.12
C ASP A 119 15.54 -7.41 15.42
N TRP A 120 15.65 -8.58 14.79
CA TRP A 120 14.56 -9.17 14.02
C TRP A 120 13.35 -9.57 14.88
N LYS A 121 13.54 -9.80 16.18
CA LYS A 121 12.42 -10.07 17.08
C LYS A 121 11.59 -8.80 17.25
N LEU A 122 12.25 -7.67 17.49
CA LEU A 122 11.57 -6.38 17.63
C LEU A 122 10.96 -5.89 16.30
N ILE A 123 11.59 -6.18 15.16
CA ILE A 123 11.01 -5.93 13.83
C ILE A 123 9.72 -6.72 13.63
N GLU A 124 9.72 -8.01 13.98
CA GLU A 124 8.53 -8.84 13.82
C GLU A 124 7.39 -8.39 14.75
N GLU A 125 7.70 -7.94 15.97
CA GLU A 125 6.70 -7.32 16.85
C GLU A 125 6.05 -6.07 16.21
N SER A 126 6.86 -5.17 15.64
CA SER A 126 6.35 -4.01 14.89
C SER A 126 5.52 -4.43 13.68
N ARG A 127 5.96 -5.44 12.94
CA ARG A 127 5.24 -5.96 11.77
C ARG A 127 3.85 -6.48 12.15
N GLN A 128 3.76 -7.32 13.17
CA GLN A 128 2.48 -7.87 13.62
C GLN A 128 1.51 -6.78 14.08
N LYS A 129 2.00 -5.79 14.83
CA LYS A 129 1.19 -4.62 15.21
C LYS A 129 0.73 -3.81 14.00
N GLY A 130 1.58 -3.65 12.98
CA GLY A 130 1.26 -2.91 11.77
C GLY A 130 0.18 -3.62 10.94
N ILE A 131 0.27 -4.94 10.86
CA ILE A 131 -0.76 -5.81 10.26
C ILE A 131 -2.08 -5.68 11.03
N GLU A 132 -2.05 -5.74 12.36
CA GLU A 132 -3.23 -5.61 13.20
C GLU A 132 -3.90 -4.25 13.00
N ARG A 133 -3.13 -3.15 13.07
CA ARG A 133 -3.60 -1.79 12.80
C ARG A 133 -4.26 -1.70 11.43
N PHE A 134 -3.59 -2.17 10.38
CA PHE A 134 -4.13 -2.13 9.02
C PHE A 134 -5.44 -2.90 8.90
N LYS A 135 -5.51 -4.14 9.43
CA LYS A 135 -6.73 -4.95 9.40
C LYS A 135 -7.87 -4.34 10.20
N ASN A 136 -7.60 -3.74 11.35
CA ASN A 136 -8.60 -3.07 12.16
C ASN A 136 -9.17 -1.83 11.44
N ASN A 137 -8.31 -1.04 10.81
CA ASN A 137 -8.74 0.09 9.99
C ASN A 137 -9.49 -0.39 8.73
N LEU A 138 -9.07 -1.49 8.10
CA LEU A 138 -9.75 -2.05 6.94
C LEU A 138 -11.16 -2.53 7.29
N LYS A 139 -11.37 -3.15 8.45
CA LYS A 139 -12.72 -3.52 8.92
C LYS A 139 -13.62 -2.29 9.06
N GLN A 140 -13.13 -1.21 9.67
CA GLN A 140 -13.88 0.05 9.78
C GLN A 140 -14.16 0.67 8.41
N TYR A 141 -13.16 0.68 7.52
CA TYR A 141 -13.31 1.14 6.14
C TYR A 141 -14.41 0.37 5.40
N LEU A 142 -14.47 -0.96 5.56
CA LEU A 142 -15.48 -1.80 4.90
C LEU A 142 -16.88 -1.58 5.47
N GLN A 143 -17.01 -1.29 6.77
CA GLN A 143 -18.28 -0.91 7.39
C GLN A 143 -18.79 0.42 6.80
N ASP A 144 -17.93 1.43 6.71
CA ASP A 144 -18.28 2.71 6.07
C ASP A 144 -18.61 2.54 4.58
N LEU A 145 -17.83 1.69 3.88
CA LEU A 145 -18.04 1.40 2.47
C LEU A 145 -19.41 0.77 2.21
N GLU A 146 -19.85 -0.17 3.06
CA GLU A 146 -21.16 -0.82 2.93
C GLU A 146 -22.30 0.21 2.87
N THR A 147 -22.22 1.28 3.67
CA THR A 147 -23.24 2.35 3.67
C THR A 147 -23.29 3.19 2.40
N LYS A 148 -22.22 3.14 1.59
CA LYS A 148 -22.09 3.93 0.35
C LYS A 148 -22.44 3.13 -0.91
N ILE A 149 -22.57 1.81 -0.81
CA ILE A 149 -22.91 0.94 -1.93
C ILE A 149 -24.44 0.84 -2.05
N GLN A 150 -24.95 1.07 -3.26
CA GLN A 150 -26.38 0.93 -3.53
C GLN A 150 -26.75 -0.56 -3.71
N PRO A 151 -27.86 -1.04 -3.12
CA PRO A 151 -28.31 -2.42 -3.30
C PRO A 151 -28.50 -2.79 -4.77
N GLY A 152 -28.07 -4.00 -5.15
CA GLY A 152 -28.19 -4.52 -6.51
C GLY A 152 -27.26 -3.89 -7.57
N LYS A 153 -26.30 -3.04 -7.15
CA LYS A 153 -25.27 -2.48 -8.04
C LYS A 153 -23.98 -3.30 -7.98
N ASN A 154 -23.27 -3.37 -9.12
CA ASN A 154 -21.97 -4.03 -9.15
C ASN A 154 -20.93 -3.15 -8.44
N VAL A 155 -19.91 -3.79 -7.87
CA VAL A 155 -18.80 -3.10 -7.20
C VAL A 155 -17.47 -3.65 -7.73
N LEU A 156 -16.65 -2.76 -8.28
CA LEU A 156 -15.28 -3.04 -8.70
C LEU A 156 -14.31 -2.48 -7.65
N PHE A 157 -13.51 -3.34 -7.04
CA PHE A 157 -12.40 -2.92 -6.18
C PHE A 157 -11.11 -2.82 -7.01
N ALA A 158 -10.56 -1.61 -7.12
CA ALA A 158 -9.26 -1.36 -7.73
C ALA A 158 -8.21 -1.22 -6.63
N HIS A 159 -7.38 -2.24 -6.45
CA HIS A 159 -6.24 -2.20 -5.52
C HIS A 159 -5.08 -1.41 -6.13
N LEU A 160 -4.64 -0.37 -5.44
CA LEU A 160 -3.63 0.58 -5.92
C LEU A 160 -2.38 0.64 -5.04
N MET A 161 -2.32 -0.14 -3.95
CA MET A 161 -1.25 -0.03 -2.97
C MET A 161 0.03 -0.70 -3.47
N ALA A 162 1.11 0.06 -3.57
CA ALA A 162 2.45 -0.43 -3.85
C ALA A 162 3.47 0.51 -3.20
N GLY A 163 4.56 -0.04 -2.68
CA GLY A 163 5.58 0.76 -1.98
C GLY A 163 6.19 0.01 -0.82
N GLY A 164 6.39 0.70 0.30
CA GLY A 164 7.00 0.14 1.52
C GLY A 164 8.48 0.48 1.71
N VAL A 165 9.01 1.49 1.01
CA VAL A 165 10.38 1.97 1.28
C VAL A 165 10.40 2.57 2.69
N PRO A 166 11.19 2.03 3.65
CA PRO A 166 11.23 2.57 5.00
C PRO A 166 11.64 4.04 4.99
N ARG A 167 10.97 4.87 5.80
CA ARG A 167 11.22 6.32 5.89
C ARG A 167 12.49 6.66 6.69
N ALA A 168 13.59 5.98 6.42
CA ALA A 168 14.88 6.17 7.08
C ALA A 168 15.90 6.87 6.17
N LYS A 169 16.66 7.81 6.76
CA LYS A 169 17.61 8.66 6.02
C LYS A 169 18.68 7.89 5.25
N ILE A 170 19.09 6.72 5.74
CA ILE A 170 20.15 5.90 5.12
C ILE A 170 19.68 5.16 3.85
N ILE A 171 18.38 4.88 3.72
CA ILE A 171 17.84 4.06 2.64
C ILE A 171 17.96 4.77 1.28
N MET A 172 17.59 6.04 1.21
CA MET A 172 17.59 6.79 -0.06
C MET A 172 18.99 6.93 -0.70
N PRO A 173 20.06 7.29 0.04
CA PRO A 173 21.42 7.29 -0.52
C PRO A 173 21.87 5.91 -1.03
N LEU A 174 21.55 4.82 -0.31
CA LEU A 174 21.89 3.46 -0.75
C LEU A 174 21.14 3.08 -2.03
N MET A 175 19.83 3.32 -2.08
CA MET A 175 19.01 3.10 -3.28
C MET A 175 19.50 3.93 -4.47
N ASN A 176 19.94 5.18 -4.25
CA ASN A 176 20.53 5.99 -5.32
C ASN A 176 21.81 5.34 -5.89
N ARG A 177 22.64 4.72 -5.05
CA ARG A 177 23.82 3.96 -5.53
C ARG A 177 23.43 2.71 -6.30
N VAL A 178 22.37 2.00 -5.87
CA VAL A 178 21.85 0.82 -6.57
C VAL A 178 21.28 1.18 -7.95
N PHE A 179 20.43 2.21 -8.03
CA PHE A 179 19.69 2.51 -9.26
C PHE A 179 20.43 3.44 -10.22
N LYS A 180 21.28 4.34 -9.70
CA LYS A 180 21.91 5.42 -10.47
C LYS A 180 23.44 5.41 -10.35
N GLY A 181 24.01 4.57 -9.49
CA GLY A 181 25.45 4.52 -9.25
C GLY A 181 26.20 3.92 -10.43
N ILE A 182 27.30 4.58 -10.79
CA ILE A 182 28.26 4.13 -11.80
C ILE A 182 29.67 4.26 -11.23
N GLY A 183 30.64 3.52 -11.77
CA GLY A 183 32.03 3.53 -11.29
C GLY A 183 32.09 3.30 -9.78
N ASP A 184 32.85 4.13 -9.06
CA ASP A 184 33.03 4.04 -7.60
C ASP A 184 31.74 4.21 -6.79
N ARG A 185 30.69 4.79 -7.39
CA ARG A 185 29.38 4.94 -6.73
C ARG A 185 28.46 3.75 -6.94
N TYR A 186 28.79 2.85 -7.87
CA TYR A 186 28.01 1.64 -8.12
C TYR A 186 27.85 0.82 -6.84
N LEU A 187 26.65 0.26 -6.65
CA LEU A 187 26.34 -0.69 -5.61
C LEU A 187 25.50 -1.80 -6.22
N ASN A 188 25.97 -3.05 -6.15
CA ASN A 188 25.21 -4.19 -6.61
C ASN A 188 23.91 -4.32 -5.78
N SER A 189 22.78 -4.48 -6.46
CA SER A 189 21.48 -4.68 -5.80
C SER A 189 21.49 -5.90 -4.89
N GLU A 190 22.18 -6.97 -5.26
CA GLU A 190 22.32 -8.18 -4.43
C GLU A 190 22.97 -7.86 -3.07
N THR A 191 24.03 -7.04 -3.05
CA THR A 191 24.67 -6.59 -1.81
C THR A 191 23.68 -5.86 -0.91
N PHE A 192 22.86 -4.97 -1.48
CA PHE A 192 21.83 -4.27 -0.73
C PHE A 192 20.78 -5.23 -0.16
N TRP A 193 20.22 -6.10 -1.00
CA TRP A 193 19.14 -7.02 -0.60
C TRP A 193 19.59 -8.10 0.40
N ASN A 194 20.87 -8.49 0.40
CA ASN A 194 21.42 -9.43 1.37
C ASN A 194 21.70 -8.81 2.75
N SER A 195 21.76 -7.47 2.86
CA SER A 195 21.89 -6.75 4.13
C SER A 195 20.60 -6.79 4.96
N ASP A 196 20.69 -6.49 6.26
CA ASP A 196 19.50 -6.42 7.11
C ASP A 196 18.57 -5.24 6.72
N LEU A 197 19.12 -4.14 6.19
CA LEU A 197 18.35 -3.01 5.66
C LEU A 197 17.53 -3.42 4.44
N GLY A 198 18.14 -4.18 3.53
CA GLY A 198 17.48 -4.73 2.35
C GLY A 198 16.36 -5.69 2.72
N LYS A 199 16.62 -6.61 3.65
CA LYS A 199 15.60 -7.54 4.17
C LYS A 199 14.41 -6.81 4.81
N LEU A 200 14.66 -5.74 5.57
CA LEU A 200 13.59 -4.90 6.14
C LEU A 200 12.75 -4.25 5.03
N CYS A 201 13.39 -3.71 4.00
CA CYS A 201 12.70 -3.18 2.82
C CYS A 201 11.84 -4.26 2.14
N GLN A 202 12.37 -5.48 1.99
CA GLN A 202 11.66 -6.58 1.34
C GLN A 202 10.41 -6.99 2.12
N LEU A 203 10.49 -7.08 3.44
CA LEU A 203 9.32 -7.38 4.28
C LEU A 203 8.28 -6.27 4.16
N ASN A 204 8.68 -5.01 4.24
CA ASN A 204 7.73 -3.90 4.16
C ASN A 204 7.13 -3.76 2.75
N PHE A 205 7.90 -4.08 1.69
CA PHE A 205 7.40 -4.18 0.32
C PHE A 205 6.33 -5.26 0.18
N THR A 206 6.57 -6.43 0.79
CA THR A 206 5.62 -7.54 0.78
C THR A 206 4.32 -7.14 1.47
N GLU A 207 4.40 -6.51 2.65
CA GLU A 207 3.21 -6.04 3.35
C GLU A 207 2.42 -5.02 2.53
N VAL A 208 3.08 -4.00 1.95
CA VAL A 208 2.39 -2.93 1.23
C VAL A 208 1.89 -3.38 -0.14
N THR A 209 2.71 -4.09 -0.90
CA THR A 209 2.47 -4.35 -2.34
C THR A 209 1.70 -5.64 -2.60
N ALA A 210 1.76 -6.61 -1.69
CA ALA A 210 1.11 -7.92 -1.87
C ALA A 210 0.05 -8.19 -0.81
N GLU A 211 0.41 -8.10 0.48
CA GLU A 211 -0.48 -8.55 1.56
C GLU A 211 -1.73 -7.68 1.69
N THR A 212 -1.63 -6.37 1.43
CA THR A 212 -2.81 -5.48 1.39
C THR A 212 -3.91 -5.97 0.43
N PHE A 213 -3.56 -6.60 -0.68
CA PHE A 213 -4.54 -7.17 -1.61
C PHE A 213 -5.18 -8.43 -1.04
N ARG A 214 -4.39 -9.30 -0.40
CA ARG A 214 -4.91 -10.46 0.32
C ARG A 214 -5.86 -10.05 1.44
N TYR A 215 -5.46 -9.08 2.27
CA TYR A 215 -6.30 -8.56 3.35
C TYR A 215 -7.62 -7.97 2.83
N LEU A 216 -7.58 -7.25 1.70
CA LEU A 216 -8.79 -6.75 1.04
C LEU A 216 -9.73 -7.91 0.68
N ILE A 217 -9.23 -8.94 -0.02
CA ILE A 217 -10.05 -10.09 -0.45
C ILE A 217 -10.67 -10.84 0.73
N GLU A 218 -9.88 -11.07 1.78
CA GLU A 218 -10.30 -11.81 2.97
C GLU A 218 -11.34 -11.03 3.78
N LEU A 219 -11.05 -9.77 4.10
CA LEU A 219 -11.91 -8.98 4.99
C LEU A 219 -13.15 -8.42 4.28
N SER A 220 -13.13 -8.28 2.96
CA SER A 220 -14.32 -7.87 2.19
C SER A 220 -15.28 -9.03 1.89
N SER A 221 -15.05 -10.23 2.43
CA SER A 221 -15.85 -11.43 2.13
C SER A 221 -17.33 -11.26 2.50
N GLU A 222 -17.63 -10.81 3.71
CA GLU A 222 -19.01 -10.57 4.15
C GLU A 222 -19.71 -9.50 3.29
N LEU A 223 -19.01 -8.42 2.96
CA LEU A 223 -19.53 -7.37 2.08
C LEU A 223 -19.83 -7.92 0.68
N ARG A 224 -18.92 -8.74 0.12
CA ARG A 224 -19.10 -9.39 -1.17
C ARG A 224 -20.33 -10.29 -1.19
N GLU A 225 -20.57 -11.05 -0.12
CA GLU A 225 -21.77 -11.89 0.00
C GLU A 225 -23.06 -11.09 0.02
N LYS A 226 -23.06 -9.89 0.63
CA LYS A 226 -24.20 -8.98 0.62
C LYS A 226 -24.46 -8.35 -0.75
N ILE A 227 -23.42 -8.09 -1.54
CA ILE A 227 -23.54 -7.50 -2.89
C ILE A 227 -24.05 -8.53 -3.92
N ILE A 228 -23.66 -9.80 -3.78
CA ILE A 228 -24.06 -10.87 -4.71
C ILE A 228 -25.53 -11.30 -4.52
N LYS A 229 -26.08 -11.11 -3.32
CA LYS A 229 -27.48 -11.42 -2.99
C LYS A 229 -28.43 -10.35 -3.49
#